data_AF-A0A7J4M0Q3-F1
#
_entry.id   AF-A0A7J4M0Q3-F1
#
_cell.length_a   1.000
_cell.length_b   1.000
_cell.length_c   1.000
_cell.angle_alpha   90.00
_cell.angle_beta   90.00
_cell.angle_gamma   90.00
#
_symmetry.space_group_name_H-M   'P 1'
#
loop_
_entity.id
_entity.type
_entity.pdbx_description
1 polymer ?
#
loop_
_entity_poly.entity_id
_entity_poly.type
_entity_poly.pdbx_seq_one_letter_code
_entity_poly.pdbx_strand_id
1 'polypeptide(L)'
;MVVSNGIEAKCSCPDCELRKCKCKHIWAVELIVTKQVDDLGNVTITQTVRKTYKQDWHNYNLAQQKEKQLFMKLLADITSNVKQPAYAFGRPENTLSDSIYSMVFKVYSTFSSRRFTTDMEMAKEQGFIEKITPRSSM
;
A
#
# COMPACT_ATOMS: atom_id res chain seq x y z
N MET A 1 -24.36 8.41 -24.37
CA MET A 1 -24.49 9.17 -23.11
C MET A 1 -25.70 8.61 -22.34
N VAL A 2 -25.66 8.51 -21.00
CA VAL A 2 -26.82 8.05 -20.20
C VAL A 2 -27.50 9.26 -19.59
N VAL A 3 -28.82 9.36 -19.77
CA VAL A 3 -29.67 10.36 -19.13
C VAL A 3 -30.64 9.61 -18.21
N SER A 4 -30.68 9.99 -16.93
CA SER A 4 -31.56 9.36 -15.94
C SER A 4 -32.30 10.42 -15.16
N ASN A 5 -33.63 10.27 -15.08
CA ASN A 5 -34.51 11.12 -14.26
C ASN A 5 -34.89 10.42 -12.93
N GLY A 6 -34.14 9.38 -12.53
CA GLY A 6 -34.40 8.59 -11.32
C GLY A 6 -35.56 7.59 -11.42
N ILE A 7 -36.38 7.63 -12.48
CA ILE A 7 -37.47 6.65 -12.76
C ILE A 7 -37.12 5.80 -13.99
N GLU A 8 -36.65 6.46 -15.05
CA GLU A 8 -36.18 5.82 -16.27
C GLU A 8 -34.75 6.29 -16.54
N ALA A 9 -33.89 5.34 -16.91
CA ALA A 9 -32.54 5.59 -17.40
C ALA A 9 -32.48 5.20 -18.88
N LYS A 10 -32.20 6.17 -19.76
CA LYS A 10 -32.06 5.97 -21.20
C LYS A 10 -30.60 6.14 -21.58
N CYS A 11 -30.10 5.25 -22.45
CA CYS A 11 -28.71 5.27 -22.89
C CYS A 11 -28.63 5.28 -24.41
N SER A 12 -27.88 6.24 -24.97
CA SER A 12 -27.52 6.30 -26.40
C SER A 12 -26.18 5.62 -26.69
N CYS A 13 -25.95 4.42 -26.15
CA CYS A 13 -24.75 3.63 -26.50
C CYS A 13 -25.09 2.58 -27.56
N PRO A 14 -24.13 2.18 -28.41
CA PRO A 14 -24.38 1.23 -29.50
C PRO A 14 -25.04 -0.08 -29.03
N ASP A 15 -24.65 -0.59 -27.86
CA ASP A 15 -25.20 -1.81 -27.25
C ASP A 15 -26.71 -1.67 -26.91
N CYS A 16 -27.14 -0.50 -26.44
CA CYS A 16 -28.53 -0.21 -26.11
C CYS A 16 -29.37 0.01 -27.38
N GLU A 17 -28.80 0.62 -28.41
CA GLU A 17 -29.47 0.87 -29.69
C GLU A 17 -29.68 -0.42 -30.49
N LEU A 18 -28.68 -1.31 -30.51
CA LEU A 18 -28.74 -2.58 -31.24
C LEU A 18 -29.65 -3.60 -30.55
N ARG A 19 -29.55 -3.74 -29.24
CA ARG A 19 -30.24 -4.81 -28.50
C ARG A 19 -31.57 -4.38 -27.89
N LYS A 20 -31.84 -3.07 -27.82
CA LYS A 20 -33.05 -2.47 -27.21
C LYS A 20 -33.34 -2.98 -25.79
N CYS A 21 -32.28 -3.37 -25.07
CA CYS A 21 -32.35 -3.87 -23.70
C CYS A 21 -31.47 -3.03 -22.76
N LYS A 22 -31.59 -3.23 -21.44
CA LYS A 22 -30.78 -2.54 -20.45
C LYS A 22 -29.28 -2.82 -20.68
N CYS A 23 -28.54 -1.80 -21.10
CA CYS A 23 -27.09 -1.90 -21.29
C CYS A 23 -26.35 -1.74 -19.96
N LYS A 24 -25.06 -2.11 -19.91
CA LYS A 24 -24.22 -1.99 -18.71
C LYS A 24 -24.25 -0.61 -18.05
N HIS A 25 -24.46 0.45 -18.84
CA HIS A 25 -24.49 1.82 -18.34
C HIS A 25 -25.80 2.15 -17.61
N ILE A 26 -26.92 1.53 -18.02
CA ILE A 26 -28.20 1.64 -17.31
C ILE A 26 -28.11 0.89 -15.97
N TRP A 27 -27.58 -0.34 -15.99
CA TRP A 27 -27.32 -1.13 -14.79
C TRP A 27 -26.44 -0.39 -13.77
N ALA A 28 -25.37 0.27 -14.23
CA ALA A 28 -24.49 1.04 -13.34
C ALA A 28 -25.22 2.19 -12.63
N VAL A 29 -26.14 2.87 -13.32
CA VAL A 29 -26.94 3.96 -12.72
C VAL A 29 -27.95 3.41 -11.71
N GLU A 30 -28.64 2.32 -12.03
CA GLU A 30 -29.60 1.66 -11.12
C GLU A 30 -28.93 1.13 -9.84
N LEU A 31 -27.68 0.68 -9.92
CA LEU A 31 -26.92 0.21 -8.75
C LEU A 31 -26.47 1.34 -7.82
N ILE A 32 -26.27 2.55 -8.35
CA ILE A 32 -25.80 3.71 -7.56
C ILE A 32 -26.97 4.51 -6.99
N VAL A 33 -28.11 4.52 -7.69
CA VAL A 33 -29.32 5.30 -7.38
C VAL A 33 -30.50 4.36 -7.18
N THR A 34 -30.92 4.17 -5.92
CA THR A 34 -32.11 3.38 -5.58
C THR A 34 -33.27 4.32 -5.26
N LYS A 35 -34.45 4.05 -5.81
CA LYS A 35 -35.66 4.85 -5.56
C LYS A 35 -36.75 3.98 -4.93
N GLN A 36 -37.36 4.45 -3.85
CA GLN A 36 -38.53 3.85 -3.21
C GLN A 36 -39.73 4.79 -3.34
N VAL A 37 -40.93 4.24 -3.55
CA VAL A 37 -42.19 4.99 -3.62
C VAL A 37 -43.09 4.45 -2.52
N ASP A 38 -43.52 5.34 -1.62
CA ASP A 38 -44.42 4.98 -0.51
C ASP A 38 -45.87 4.91 -0.99
N ASP A 39 -46.74 4.27 -0.21
CA ASP A 39 -48.18 4.09 -0.53
C ASP A 39 -48.96 5.41 -0.72
N LEU A 40 -48.38 6.53 -0.27
CA LEU A 40 -48.91 7.89 -0.43
C LEU A 40 -48.39 8.61 -1.69
N GLY A 41 -47.63 7.92 -2.55
CA GLY A 41 -47.08 8.45 -3.80
C GLY A 41 -45.81 9.28 -3.64
N ASN A 42 -45.24 9.35 -2.43
CA ASN A 42 -44.00 10.07 -2.17
C ASN A 42 -42.79 9.31 -2.69
N VAL A 43 -41.85 10.06 -3.24
CA VAL A 43 -40.67 9.55 -3.93
C VAL A 43 -39.42 9.80 -3.07
N THR A 44 -38.75 8.74 -2.64
CA THR A 44 -37.46 8.83 -1.94
C THR A 44 -36.35 8.28 -2.84
N ILE A 45 -35.35 9.10 -3.14
CA ILE A 45 -34.17 8.73 -3.95
C ILE A 45 -32.96 8.58 -3.01
N THR A 46 -32.48 7.35 -2.84
CA THR A 46 -31.25 7.03 -2.11
C THR A 46 -30.08 6.98 -3.08
N GLN A 47 -29.17 7.94 -2.96
CA GLN A 47 -27.91 7.95 -3.70
C GLN A 47 -26.77 7.51 -2.79
N THR A 48 -25.94 6.58 -3.27
CA THR A 48 -24.71 6.21 -2.56
C THR A 48 -23.69 7.36 -2.65
N VAL A 49 -23.56 8.13 -1.56
CA VAL A 49 -22.58 9.22 -1.50
C VAL A 49 -21.19 8.63 -1.25
N ARG A 50 -20.25 8.87 -2.17
CA ARG A 50 -18.83 8.55 -1.96
C ARG A 50 -18.31 9.36 -0.77
N LYS A 51 -17.96 8.69 0.32
CA LYS A 51 -17.25 9.33 1.45
C LYS A 51 -15.90 9.82 0.94
N THR A 52 -15.76 11.13 0.82
CA THR A 52 -14.48 11.80 0.55
C THR A 52 -13.90 12.27 1.88
N TYR A 53 -12.80 11.66 2.28
CA TYR A 53 -12.04 12.12 3.45
C TYR A 53 -11.13 13.28 3.03
N LYS A 54 -11.05 14.33 3.85
CA LYS A 54 -10.06 15.38 3.63
C LYS A 54 -8.67 14.75 3.83
N GLN A 55 -7.80 14.88 2.83
CA GLN A 55 -6.43 14.38 2.89
C GLN A 55 -5.56 15.37 3.66
N ASP A 56 -4.93 14.90 4.73
CA ASP A 56 -3.89 15.65 5.45
C ASP A 56 -2.55 15.48 4.73
N TRP A 57 -2.35 16.30 3.71
CA TRP A 57 -1.14 16.25 2.88
C TRP A 57 0.14 16.56 3.66
N HIS A 58 0.06 17.41 4.68
CA HIS A 58 1.22 17.79 5.47
C HIS A 58 1.74 16.58 6.26
N ASN A 59 0.85 15.91 7.02
CA ASN A 59 1.23 14.73 7.79
C ASN A 59 1.59 13.55 6.89
N TYR A 60 0.92 13.38 5.74
CA TYR A 60 1.29 12.36 4.77
C TYR A 60 2.73 12.54 4.26
N ASN A 61 3.09 13.75 3.82
CA ASN A 61 4.43 14.04 3.32
C ASN A 61 5.50 13.89 4.41
N LEU A 62 5.19 14.31 5.64
CA LEU A 62 6.08 14.14 6.78
C LEU A 62 6.33 12.65 7.07
N ALA A 63 5.28 11.83 7.03
CA ALA A 63 5.40 10.39 7.24
C ALA A 63 6.24 9.73 6.13
N GLN A 64 5.98 10.07 4.87
CA GLN A 64 6.73 9.57 3.71
C GLN A 64 8.22 9.90 3.79
N GLN A 65 8.58 11.14 4.20
CA GLN A 65 9.99 11.55 4.33
C GLN A 65 10.71 10.81 5.47
N LYS A 66 10.02 10.48 6.56
CA LYS A 66 10.61 9.85 7.74
C LYS A 66 10.56 8.32 7.71
N GLU A 67 9.84 7.74 6.76
CA GLU A 67 9.55 6.31 6.71
C GLU A 67 10.83 5.46 6.79
N LYS A 68 11.80 5.70 5.89
CA LYS A 68 13.05 4.94 5.85
C LYS A 68 13.84 5.03 7.16
N GLN A 69 13.92 6.22 7.75
CA GLN A 69 14.66 6.43 9.00
C GLN A 69 14.01 5.67 10.16
N LEU A 70 12.68 5.74 10.28
CA LEU A 70 11.93 4.99 11.30
C LEU A 70 12.05 3.49 11.06
N PHE A 71 11.95 3.05 9.81
CA PHE A 71 12.11 1.65 9.43
C PHE A 71 13.47 1.09 9.87
N MET A 72 14.57 1.79 9.56
CA MET A 72 15.91 1.38 9.96
C MET A 72 16.03 1.23 11.48
N LYS A 73 15.50 2.21 12.24
CA LYS A 73 15.53 2.18 13.71
C LYS A 73 14.72 1.01 14.29
N LEU A 74 13.48 0.83 13.81
CA LEU A 74 12.60 -0.24 14.30
C LEU A 74 13.12 -1.62 13.92
N LEU A 75 13.69 -1.76 12.73
CA LEU A 75 14.27 -3.02 12.28
C LEU A 75 15.46 -3.42 13.17
N ALA A 76 16.34 -2.48 13.51
CA ALA A 76 17.48 -2.73 14.40
C ALA A 76 17.05 -3.21 15.79
N ASP A 77 16.04 -2.55 16.36
CA ASP A 77 15.47 -2.91 17.67
C ASP A 77 14.89 -4.33 17.65
N ILE A 78 14.13 -4.68 16.60
CA ILE A 78 13.55 -6.02 16.45
C ILE A 78 14.65 -7.08 16.26
N THR A 79 15.64 -6.84 15.40
CA THR A 79 16.68 -7.83 15.10
C THR A 79 17.66 -8.02 16.24
N SER A 80 17.87 -7.01 17.08
CA SER A 80 18.75 -7.10 18.27
C SER A 80 18.33 -8.18 19.26
N ASN A 81 17.03 -8.53 19.29
CA ASN A 81 16.47 -9.55 20.17
C ASN A 81 16.71 -10.99 19.67
N VAL A 82 17.30 -11.17 18.48
CA VAL A 82 17.57 -12.49 17.91
C VAL A 82 18.75 -13.13 18.65
N LYS A 83 18.49 -14.32 19.22
CA LYS A 83 19.51 -15.10 19.92
C LYS A 83 20.63 -15.49 18.97
N GLN A 84 21.86 -15.18 19.37
CA GLN A 84 23.06 -15.52 18.62
C GLN A 84 23.50 -16.95 18.93
N PRO A 85 23.78 -17.80 17.92
CA PRO A 85 24.34 -19.11 18.16
C PRO A 85 25.77 -19.00 18.71
N ALA A 86 26.18 -19.99 19.52
CA ALA A 86 27.54 -20.05 20.03
C ALA A 86 28.53 -20.28 18.88
N TYR A 87 29.56 -19.44 18.80
CA TYR A 87 30.62 -19.58 17.81
C TYR A 87 31.53 -20.77 18.16
N ALA A 88 31.75 -21.67 17.20
CA ALA A 88 32.57 -22.86 17.40
C ALA A 88 33.99 -22.70 16.85
N PHE A 89 34.17 -22.56 15.53
CA PHE A 89 35.48 -22.48 14.88
C PHE A 89 35.34 -21.99 13.43
N GLY A 90 36.41 -21.40 12.85
CA GLY A 90 36.45 -20.98 11.44
C GLY A 90 36.67 -19.48 11.22
N ARG A 91 36.08 -18.94 10.16
CA ARG A 91 36.07 -17.49 9.90
C ARG A 91 34.99 -16.86 10.79
N PRO A 92 35.28 -15.77 11.53
CA PRO A 92 34.25 -15.07 12.28
C PRO A 92 33.11 -14.62 11.37
N GLU A 93 31.93 -15.20 11.59
CA GLU A 93 30.71 -14.87 10.87
C GLU A 93 30.20 -13.48 11.29
N ASN A 94 29.25 -12.94 10.53
CA ASN A 94 28.50 -11.80 11.04
C ASN A 94 27.50 -12.30 12.07
N THR A 95 27.06 -11.38 12.92
CA THR A 95 25.99 -11.70 13.85
C THR A 95 24.71 -12.04 13.06
N LEU A 96 23.90 -12.95 13.58
CA LEU A 96 22.62 -13.35 12.98
C LEU A 96 21.68 -12.15 12.87
N SER A 97 21.61 -11.32 13.92
CA SER A 97 20.95 -10.00 13.93
C SER A 97 21.37 -9.13 12.72
N ASP A 98 22.67 -8.86 12.54
CA ASP A 98 23.15 -8.00 11.45
C ASP A 98 22.80 -8.57 10.07
N SER A 99 22.87 -9.90 9.95
CA SER A 99 22.57 -10.60 8.70
C SER A 99 21.08 -10.51 8.35
N ILE A 100 20.19 -10.73 9.33
CA ILE A 100 18.73 -10.59 9.17
C ILE A 100 18.37 -9.14 8.86
N TYR A 101 18.94 -8.18 9.60
CA TYR A 101 18.77 -6.75 9.34
C TYR A 101 19.12 -6.41 7.89
N SER A 102 20.29 -6.86 7.42
CA SER A 102 20.78 -6.60 6.08
C SER A 102 19.85 -7.16 5.00
N MET A 103 19.40 -8.41 5.16
CA MET A 103 18.52 -9.08 4.19
C MET A 103 17.15 -8.39 4.10
N VAL A 104 16.53 -8.07 5.24
CA VAL A 104 15.23 -7.42 5.28
C VAL A 104 15.31 -6.00 4.72
N PHE A 105 16.33 -5.24 5.11
CA PHE A 105 16.50 -3.88 4.62
C PHE A 105 16.83 -3.83 3.12
N LYS A 106 17.58 -4.82 2.61
CA LYS A 106 17.83 -4.96 1.17
C LYS A 106 16.54 -5.17 0.40
N VAL A 107 15.63 -6.04 0.88
CA VAL A 107 14.33 -6.26 0.23
C VAL A 107 13.46 -5.01 0.29
N TYR A 108 13.40 -4.34 1.44
CA TYR A 108 12.64 -3.10 1.62
C TYR A 108 13.13 -1.99 0.68
N SER A 109 14.45 -1.81 0.53
CA SER A 109 15.00 -0.75 -0.32
C SER A 109 14.75 -0.96 -1.82
N THR A 110 14.45 -2.19 -2.24
CA THR A 110 14.34 -2.60 -3.65
C THR A 110 15.60 -2.37 -4.49
N PHE A 111 16.72 -2.05 -3.85
CA PHE A 111 17.98 -1.79 -4.54
C PHE A 111 18.78 -3.07 -4.81
N SER A 112 19.61 -3.01 -5.86
CA SER A 112 20.62 -4.04 -6.09
C SER A 112 21.65 -4.00 -4.97
N SER A 113 22.27 -5.15 -4.67
CA SER A 113 23.25 -5.26 -3.57
C SER A 113 24.44 -4.29 -3.72
N ARG A 114 24.73 -3.79 -4.94
CA ARG A 114 25.77 -2.76 -5.17
C ARG A 114 25.32 -1.38 -4.69
N ARG A 115 24.11 -0.95 -5.07
CA ARG A 115 23.54 0.35 -4.66
C ARG A 115 23.18 0.37 -3.19
N PHE A 116 22.83 -0.78 -2.63
CA PHE A 116 22.50 -0.95 -1.23
C PHE A 116 23.71 -0.80 -0.28
N THR A 117 24.94 -0.82 -0.80
CA THR A 117 26.16 -0.70 0.03
C THR A 117 26.18 0.59 0.85
N THR A 118 25.76 1.72 0.26
CA THR A 118 25.73 3.02 0.95
C THR A 118 24.69 3.03 2.09
N ASP A 119 23.57 2.34 1.90
CA ASP A 119 22.54 2.21 2.94
C ASP A 119 23.06 1.39 4.14
N MET A 120 23.91 0.40 3.88
CA MET A 120 24.57 -0.39 4.92
C MET A 120 25.67 0.38 5.65
N GLU A 121 26.40 1.25 4.95
CA GLU A 121 27.35 2.18 5.56
C GLU A 121 26.62 3.14 6.51
N MET A 122 25.51 3.73 6.06
CA MET A 122 24.67 4.59 6.90
C MET A 122 24.11 3.85 8.12
N ALA A 123 23.66 2.60 7.96
CA ALA A 123 23.17 1.79 9.07
C ALA A 123 24.26 1.52 10.11
N LYS A 124 25.51 1.30 9.67
CA LYS A 124 26.65 1.12 10.56
C LYS A 124 27.03 2.43 11.27
N GLU A 125 27.07 3.55 10.55
CA GLU A 125 27.35 4.87 11.14
C GLU A 125 26.34 5.26 12.22
N GLN A 126 25.07 4.88 12.03
CA GLN A 126 24.00 5.10 13.00
C GLN A 126 23.97 4.06 14.14
N GLY A 127 24.86 3.06 14.11
CA GLY A 127 24.97 2.03 15.14
C GLY A 127 23.84 0.99 15.14
N PHE A 128 23.13 0.82 14.03
CA PHE A 128 22.06 -0.18 13.89
C PHE A 128 22.60 -1.60 13.66
N ILE A 129 23.82 -1.70 13.16
CA ILE A 129 24.54 -2.96 12.93
C ILE A 129 25.97 -2.80 13.42
N GLU A 130 26.58 -3.89 13.89
CA GLU A 130 27.97 -3.89 14.31
C GLU A 130 28.91 -4.02 13.11
N LYS A 131 28.56 -4.90 12.16
CA LYS A 131 29.39 -5.24 11.01
C LYS A 131 28.57 -5.26 9.72
N ILE A 132 29.15 -4.68 8.66
CA ILE A 132 28.53 -4.72 7.34
C ILE A 132 28.60 -6.15 6.79
N THR A 133 27.43 -6.70 6.49
CA THR A 133 27.33 -8.01 5.86
C THR A 133 27.95 -8.00 4.45
N PRO A 134 28.68 -9.04 4.01
CA PRO A 134 29.13 -9.15 2.64
C PRO A 134 27.96 -9.22 1.66
N ARG A 135 28.09 -8.59 0.49
CA ARG A 135 27.07 -8.63 -0.57
C ARG A 135 26.73 -10.03 -1.08
N SER A 136 27.62 -11.01 -0.89
CA SER A 136 27.37 -12.42 -1.23
C SER A 136 26.41 -13.12 -0.26
N SER A 137 26.17 -12.51 0.89
CA SER A 137 25.39 -13.04 2.01
C SER A 137 24.11 -12.24 2.26
N MET A 138 23.77 -11.30 1.36
CA MET A 138 22.53 -10.51 1.31
C MET A 138 21.77 -10.77 0.01
#